data_AF-A0A0K0XUZ8-F1
#
_entry.id   AF-A0A0K0XUZ8-F1
#
_cell.length_a   1.000
_cell.length_b   1.000
_cell.length_c   1.000
_cell.angle_alpha   90.00
_cell.angle_beta   90.00
_cell.angle_gamma   90.00
#
_symmetry.space_group_name_H-M   'P 1'
#
loop_
_entity.id
_entity.type
_entity.pdbx_description
1 polymer ?
#
loop_
_entity_poly.entity_id
_entity_poly.type
_entity_poly.pdbx_seq_one_letter_code
_entity_poly.pdbx_strand_id
1 'polypeptide(L)'
;MGAGASVSAEVLTVGPNGTYPSLQAALNVAQNNGEDDEIRIQAGLLQTSATATLNENFFLEIIGGWNSSFSSGVDDPSATELTGSQSQRVLSLTINAGQVLVRNLTLADGSANVGGAGADIVVDGNASFELAQCRVLRNAANASTGTGGGGGVRIQQLGNSTAEVGQCLFAQNLVSGGTVSGGGLLVTADDGSFTGNGLTFINNSAFGSVVARGGGLAVDVGGGGDPSATLTRLSVRNNQVVSDAVSEGAGMRVINNPSASGPFVTIEGAEFRGNRRDGSATGASQLEVDAADGNVTLRSIAVVDGNNVSGLGIDAVSTAQVYAINTTAVNNDVDGIRHEDGSNNTQTQYNAVAFGNGVAQFVFGDDGNGNNLSAGNIVAIDPGVIDFANGNYRLSTGSSAIDSCINAPVGGIGLIDADFEARVVGTTVDCGAYEWSADQDQLFSDRFQSD
;
A
#
# COMPACT_ATOMS: atom_id res chain seq x y z
N MET A 1 -29.87 22.33 15.91
CA MET A 1 -28.47 22.21 16.34
C MET A 1 -27.80 23.53 15.99
N GLY A 2 -27.48 24.36 16.97
CA GLY A 2 -26.77 25.61 16.72
C GLY A 2 -25.35 25.26 16.28
N ALA A 3 -24.86 25.85 15.19
CA ALA A 3 -23.46 25.79 14.84
C ALA A 3 -22.68 26.44 15.98
N GLY A 4 -22.03 25.63 16.81
CA GLY A 4 -21.09 26.12 17.82
C GLY A 4 -20.02 26.93 17.11
N ALA A 5 -19.61 28.06 17.70
CA ALA A 5 -18.46 28.80 17.22
C ALA A 5 -17.28 27.83 17.11
N SER A 6 -16.62 27.77 15.95
CA SER A 6 -15.39 27.00 15.80
C SER A 6 -14.38 27.58 16.79
N VAL A 7 -13.95 26.76 17.74
CA VAL A 7 -12.82 27.10 18.62
C VAL A 7 -11.61 27.27 17.69
N SER A 8 -10.84 28.33 17.88
CA SER A 8 -9.61 28.51 17.11
C SER A 8 -8.63 27.44 17.56
N ALA A 9 -8.02 26.70 16.64
CA ALA A 9 -6.98 25.74 16.99
C ALA A 9 -5.81 26.43 17.71
N GLU A 10 -5.27 25.80 18.78
CA GLU A 10 -4.05 26.25 19.44
C GLU A 10 -2.84 25.94 18.53
N VAL A 11 -2.01 26.96 18.27
CA VAL A 11 -0.83 26.80 17.42
C VAL A 11 0.40 26.54 18.29
N LEU A 12 0.90 25.31 18.24
CA LEU A 12 2.07 24.84 18.97
C LEU A 12 3.28 24.82 18.02
N THR A 13 4.34 25.56 18.32
CA THR A 13 5.52 25.66 17.45
C THR A 13 6.70 24.87 18.01
N VAL A 14 7.29 24.00 17.19
CA VAL A 14 8.36 23.07 17.57
C VAL A 14 9.63 23.37 16.79
N GLY A 15 10.75 23.55 17.50
CA GLY A 15 12.07 23.74 16.92
C GLY A 15 12.91 24.77 17.67
N PRO A 16 14.13 25.08 17.18
CA PRO A 16 15.05 26.01 17.85
C PRO A 16 14.48 27.40 18.15
N ASN A 17 13.51 27.86 17.35
CA ASN A 17 12.84 29.14 17.52
C ASN A 17 11.37 29.01 17.95
N GLY A 18 10.90 27.79 18.20
CA GLY A 18 9.52 27.51 18.59
C GLY A 18 9.28 27.71 20.08
N THR A 19 8.02 27.73 20.48
CA THR A 19 7.59 27.73 21.88
C THR A 19 8.03 26.46 22.60
N TYR A 20 8.08 25.33 21.87
CA TYR A 20 8.42 24.02 22.40
C TYR A 20 9.75 23.51 21.83
N PRO A 21 10.65 22.99 22.68
CA PRO A 21 11.95 22.50 22.24
C PRO A 21 11.88 21.13 21.54
N SER A 22 10.76 20.40 21.65
CA SER A 22 10.60 19.07 21.08
C SER A 22 9.15 18.77 20.72
N LEU A 23 8.96 17.81 19.81
CA LEU A 23 7.63 17.31 19.44
C LEU A 23 6.90 16.71 20.65
N GLN A 24 7.60 15.97 21.51
CA GLN A 24 7.00 15.41 22.73
C GLN A 24 6.44 16.50 23.65
N ALA A 25 7.14 17.64 23.78
CA ALA A 25 6.67 18.73 24.63
C ALA A 25 5.38 19.38 24.09
N ALA A 26 5.26 19.54 22.77
CA ALA A 26 4.04 20.03 22.13
C ALA A 26 2.89 19.01 22.26
N LEU A 27 3.15 17.72 22.00
CA LEU A 27 2.14 16.67 22.16
C LEU A 27 1.59 16.60 23.59
N ASN A 28 2.43 16.77 24.61
CA ASN A 28 1.97 16.80 26.00
C ASN A 28 0.97 17.94 26.28
N VAL A 29 1.06 19.05 25.55
CA VAL A 29 0.11 20.18 25.68
C VAL A 29 -1.18 19.86 24.93
N ALA A 30 -1.07 19.46 23.66
CA ALA A 30 -2.20 19.08 22.82
C ALA A 30 -3.08 17.99 23.47
N GLN A 31 -2.47 17.05 24.19
CA GLN A 31 -3.19 15.97 24.87
C GLN A 31 -4.10 16.41 26.02
N ASN A 32 -3.98 17.65 26.52
CA ASN A 32 -4.55 18.06 27.81
C ASN A 32 -5.17 19.47 27.79
N ASN A 33 -5.26 20.14 26.65
CA ASN A 33 -5.84 21.49 26.57
C ASN A 33 -7.35 21.48 26.27
N GLY A 34 -7.90 20.38 25.76
CA GLY A 34 -9.32 20.26 25.44
C GLY A 34 -9.74 21.13 24.24
N GLU A 35 -8.83 21.36 23.31
CA GLU A 35 -9.03 22.19 22.11
C GLU A 35 -8.51 21.45 20.85
N ASP A 36 -8.79 21.98 19.66
CA ASP A 36 -8.11 21.52 18.44
C ASP A 36 -6.67 22.08 18.42
N ASP A 37 -5.71 21.34 17.86
CA ASP A 37 -4.29 21.69 17.89
C ASP A 37 -3.62 21.64 16.52
N GLU A 38 -2.72 22.59 16.27
CA GLU A 38 -1.80 22.60 15.14
C GLU A 38 -0.35 22.63 15.64
N ILE A 39 0.37 21.52 15.50
CA ILE A 39 1.80 21.41 15.78
C ILE A 39 2.60 21.73 14.50
N ARG A 40 3.19 22.93 14.47
CA ARG A 40 4.07 23.41 13.40
C ARG A 40 5.53 23.09 13.71
N ILE A 41 6.18 22.30 12.87
CA ILE A 41 7.57 21.91 13.06
C ILE A 41 8.47 22.71 12.11
N GLN A 42 9.47 23.36 12.69
CA GLN A 42 10.47 24.11 11.92
C GLN A 42 11.20 23.18 10.94
N ALA A 43 11.47 23.69 9.74
CA ALA A 43 12.33 23.03 8.75
C ALA A 43 13.72 22.72 9.34
N GLY A 44 14.25 21.55 8.99
CA GLY A 44 15.50 21.01 9.50
C GLY A 44 15.38 19.57 10.01
N LEU A 45 16.48 19.10 10.61
CA LEU A 45 16.59 17.78 11.22
C LEU A 45 16.25 17.87 12.72
N LEU A 46 15.26 17.10 13.16
CA LEU A 46 14.85 17.00 14.56
C LEU A 46 14.91 15.54 15.02
N GLN A 47 15.82 15.24 15.94
CA GLN A 47 15.83 13.94 16.60
C GLN A 47 14.61 13.82 17.53
N THR A 48 13.88 12.71 17.43
CA THR A 48 12.66 12.49 18.20
C THR A 48 12.42 11.01 18.50
N SER A 49 11.66 10.78 19.56
CA SER A 49 10.98 9.52 19.88
C SER A 49 9.68 9.87 20.58
N ALA A 50 8.79 10.49 19.81
CA ALA A 50 7.57 11.09 20.33
C ALA A 50 6.50 10.02 20.53
N THR A 51 5.79 10.11 21.65
CA THR A 51 4.75 9.18 22.07
C THR A 51 3.55 9.95 22.58
N ALA A 52 2.35 9.61 22.12
CA ALA A 52 1.11 10.18 22.66
C ALA A 52 -0.04 9.17 22.66
N THR A 53 -0.92 9.35 23.63
CA THR A 53 -2.24 8.70 23.70
C THR A 53 -3.30 9.79 23.71
N LEU A 54 -4.09 9.86 22.65
CA LEU A 54 -5.09 10.89 22.43
C LEU A 54 -6.45 10.32 22.80
N ASN A 55 -7.04 10.84 23.87
CA ASN A 55 -8.35 10.41 24.37
C ASN A 55 -9.43 11.46 24.16
N GLU A 56 -9.04 12.63 23.67
CA GLU A 56 -9.94 13.75 23.48
C GLU A 56 -10.52 13.71 22.07
N ASN A 57 -11.78 14.13 21.93
CA ASN A 57 -12.45 14.13 20.64
C ASN A 57 -12.22 15.45 19.88
N PHE A 58 -10.94 15.77 19.66
CA PHE A 58 -10.46 16.96 18.97
C PHE A 58 -9.57 16.60 17.78
N PHE A 59 -9.32 17.61 16.94
CA PHE A 59 -8.43 17.50 15.81
C PHE A 59 -7.00 17.88 16.20
N LEU A 60 -6.03 17.04 15.84
CA LEU A 60 -4.60 17.31 15.98
C LEU A 60 -3.92 17.24 14.61
N GLU A 61 -3.28 18.33 14.21
CA GLU A 61 -2.43 18.37 13.02
C GLU A 61 -0.95 18.44 13.40
N ILE A 62 -0.11 17.61 12.78
CA ILE A 62 1.35 17.63 12.90
C ILE A 62 1.92 17.90 11.50
N ILE A 63 2.54 19.07 11.32
CA ILE A 63 2.98 19.55 10.01
C ILE A 63 4.43 20.03 10.01
N GLY A 64 5.21 19.58 9.02
CA GLY A 64 6.59 20.04 8.77
C GLY A 64 6.71 21.25 7.83
N GLY A 65 7.94 21.70 7.61
CA GLY A 65 8.29 22.69 6.59
C GLY A 65 8.20 24.16 7.02
N TRP A 66 8.08 24.46 8.32
CA TRP A 66 7.92 25.85 8.78
C TRP A 66 9.22 26.64 8.85
N ASN A 67 9.18 27.92 8.48
CA ASN A 67 10.34 28.80 8.65
C ASN A 67 10.61 29.11 10.14
N SER A 68 11.73 29.76 10.44
CA SER A 68 12.15 30.06 11.83
C SER A 68 11.22 31.01 12.59
N SER A 69 10.33 31.74 11.92
CA SER A 69 9.33 32.61 12.56
C SER A 69 7.94 31.98 12.63
N PHE A 70 7.77 30.74 12.13
CA PHE A 70 6.49 30.03 12.03
C PHE A 70 5.37 30.84 11.36
N SER A 71 5.76 31.74 10.45
CA SER A 71 4.84 32.64 9.74
C SER A 71 4.49 32.13 8.33
N SER A 72 5.25 31.16 7.83
CA SER A 72 5.02 30.49 6.54
C SER A 72 5.62 29.08 6.56
N GLY A 73 4.90 28.13 5.96
CA GLY A 73 5.37 26.78 5.67
C GLY A 73 5.68 26.56 4.18
N VAL A 74 6.33 25.45 3.87
CA VAL A 74 6.53 24.94 2.51
C VAL A 74 5.92 23.53 2.45
N ASP A 75 5.17 23.24 1.40
CA ASP A 75 4.59 21.90 1.13
C ASP A 75 5.65 20.99 0.49
N ASP A 76 6.74 20.73 1.22
CA ASP A 76 7.83 19.85 0.82
C ASP A 76 8.14 18.86 1.96
N PRO A 77 7.85 17.56 1.80
CA PRO A 77 8.11 16.58 2.85
C PRO A 77 9.58 16.43 3.23
N SER A 78 10.51 16.89 2.40
CA SER A 78 11.95 16.87 2.71
C SER A 78 12.41 18.05 3.58
N ALA A 79 11.58 19.09 3.74
CA ALA A 79 11.96 20.29 4.48
C ALA A 79 12.11 20.04 5.98
N THR A 80 11.35 19.11 6.55
CA THR A 80 11.46 18.68 7.96
C THR A 80 11.69 17.17 8.02
N GLU A 81 12.80 16.76 8.65
CA GLU A 81 13.09 15.36 8.93
C GLU A 81 13.01 15.09 10.44
N LEU A 82 12.08 14.23 10.82
CA LEU A 82 12.00 13.63 12.14
C LEU A 82 12.80 12.32 12.12
N THR A 83 13.84 12.24 12.94
CA THR A 83 14.77 11.10 12.93
C THR A 83 14.83 10.36 14.27
N GLY A 84 14.84 9.02 14.20
CA GLY A 84 15.12 8.15 15.34
C GLY A 84 16.62 7.89 15.56
N SER A 85 17.48 8.41 14.67
CA SER A 85 18.95 8.24 14.70
C SER A 85 19.39 6.78 14.85
N GLN A 86 18.64 5.87 14.23
CA GLN A 86 18.81 4.42 14.26
C GLN A 86 18.76 3.79 15.66
N SER A 87 18.19 4.52 16.62
CA SER A 87 18.22 4.14 18.04
C SER A 87 16.84 3.97 18.64
N GLN A 88 15.84 4.68 18.11
CA GLN A 88 14.49 4.75 18.66
C GLN A 88 13.48 4.86 17.53
N ARG A 89 12.22 4.55 17.84
CA ARG A 89 11.08 4.81 16.96
C ARG A 89 10.88 6.32 16.83
N VAL A 90 10.54 6.82 15.65
CA VAL A 90 10.36 8.27 15.44
C VAL A 90 9.07 8.78 16.11
N LEU A 91 7.95 8.10 15.83
CA LEU A 91 6.61 8.49 16.31
C LEU A 91 5.79 7.27 16.75
N SER A 92 5.05 7.39 17.84
CA SER A 92 4.08 6.39 18.28
C SER A 92 2.81 7.06 18.79
N LEU A 93 1.67 6.75 18.16
CA LEU A 93 0.38 7.33 18.51
C LEU A 93 -0.63 6.25 18.83
N THR A 94 -1.38 6.45 19.91
CA THR A 94 -2.62 5.72 20.19
C THR A 94 -3.77 6.71 20.19
N ILE A 95 -4.73 6.51 19.30
CA ILE A 95 -5.80 7.47 19.02
C ILE A 95 -7.12 6.79 19.37
N ASN A 96 -7.67 7.13 20.53
CA ASN A 96 -8.90 6.53 21.06
C ASN A 96 -10.15 7.38 20.73
N ALA A 97 -9.94 8.65 20.40
CA ALA A 97 -10.98 9.59 19.96
C ALA A 97 -10.34 10.68 19.09
N GLY A 98 -11.19 11.42 18.36
CA GLY A 98 -10.74 12.55 17.54
C GLY A 98 -10.12 12.16 16.21
N GLN A 99 -9.38 13.09 15.63
CA GLN A 99 -8.71 12.95 14.34
C GLN A 99 -7.27 13.42 14.43
N VAL A 100 -6.35 12.66 13.84
CA VAL A 100 -4.95 13.07 13.71
C VAL A 100 -4.55 13.12 12.26
N LEU A 101 -3.94 14.23 11.85
CA LEU A 101 -3.30 14.39 10.55
C LEU A 101 -1.80 14.60 10.74
N VAL A 102 -0.99 13.80 10.06
CA VAL A 102 0.47 13.98 9.96
C VAL A 102 0.83 14.25 8.51
N ARG A 103 1.45 15.41 8.22
CA ARG A 103 1.78 15.76 6.83
C ARG A 103 3.03 16.60 6.62
N ASN A 104 3.50 16.61 5.36
CA ASN A 104 4.61 17.44 4.87
C ASN A 104 5.90 17.28 5.69
N LEU A 105 6.25 16.04 6.02
CA LEU A 105 7.49 15.73 6.73
C LEU A 105 8.07 14.36 6.33
N THR A 106 9.31 14.15 6.74
CA THR A 106 10.03 12.88 6.60
C THR A 106 10.13 12.18 7.97
N LEU A 107 9.75 10.91 8.04
CA LEU A 107 9.99 10.00 9.16
C LEU A 107 11.15 9.07 8.79
N ALA A 108 12.32 9.28 9.41
CA ALA A 108 13.56 8.63 8.97
C ALA A 108 14.35 7.94 10.08
N ASP A 109 15.13 6.94 9.65
CA ASP A 109 16.18 6.31 10.46
C ASP A 109 15.65 5.86 11.84
N GLY A 110 14.40 5.39 11.90
CA GLY A 110 13.80 4.84 13.10
C GLY A 110 14.28 3.42 13.38
N SER A 111 14.27 3.02 14.66
CA SER A 111 14.57 1.65 15.11
C SER A 111 13.53 1.16 16.11
N ALA A 112 12.97 -0.03 15.90
CA ALA A 112 12.00 -0.66 16.81
C ALA A 112 12.18 -2.18 16.91
N ASN A 113 11.72 -2.79 18.02
CA ASN A 113 11.89 -4.23 18.27
C ASN A 113 10.73 -5.11 17.77
N VAL A 114 9.71 -4.52 17.14
CA VAL A 114 8.52 -5.26 16.67
C VAL A 114 8.09 -4.74 15.31
N GLY A 115 7.79 -3.45 15.22
CA GLY A 115 7.23 -2.84 14.02
C GLY A 115 7.13 -1.34 14.13
N GLY A 116 6.77 -0.68 13.04
CA GLY A 116 6.53 0.76 12.97
C GLY A 116 7.73 1.56 13.44
N ALA A 117 8.92 1.32 12.88
CA ALA A 117 10.12 2.00 13.36
C ALA A 117 10.12 3.50 12.99
N GLY A 118 9.52 3.86 11.85
CA GLY A 118 9.14 5.23 11.52
C GLY A 118 7.94 5.67 12.35
N ALA A 119 6.78 5.05 12.14
CA ALA A 119 5.61 5.30 12.97
C ALA A 119 4.86 4.04 13.37
N ASP A 120 4.37 4.03 14.60
CA ASP A 120 3.46 3.00 15.10
C ASP A 120 2.15 3.64 15.56
N ILE A 121 1.10 3.36 14.81
CA ILE A 121 -0.20 4.02 14.93
C ILE A 121 -1.23 2.98 15.31
N VAL A 122 -1.91 3.22 16.42
CA VAL A 122 -3.10 2.47 16.85
C VAL A 122 -4.29 3.42 16.80
N VAL A 123 -5.31 3.08 16.03
CA VAL A 123 -6.55 3.85 15.91
C VAL A 123 -7.69 2.97 16.43
N ASP A 124 -8.48 3.47 17.37
CA ASP A 124 -9.53 2.69 18.04
C ASP A 124 -10.88 3.43 18.04
N GLY A 125 -11.95 2.68 18.27
CA GLY A 125 -13.31 3.19 18.41
C GLY A 125 -13.80 3.84 17.12
N ASN A 126 -14.08 5.14 17.16
CA ASN A 126 -14.48 5.95 16.00
C ASN A 126 -13.42 7.00 15.64
N ALA A 127 -12.19 6.82 16.11
CA ALA A 127 -11.10 7.75 15.82
C ALA A 127 -10.65 7.63 14.35
N SER A 128 -9.96 8.66 13.88
CA SER A 128 -9.38 8.69 12.53
C SER A 128 -7.93 9.13 12.52
N PHE A 129 -7.17 8.58 11.57
CA PHE A 129 -5.77 8.92 11.33
C PHE A 129 -5.52 9.16 9.85
N GLU A 130 -4.72 10.17 9.52
CA GLU A 130 -4.25 10.44 8.17
C GLU A 130 -2.73 10.68 8.17
N LEU A 131 -2.03 10.00 7.26
CA LEU A 131 -0.64 10.28 6.90
C LEU A 131 -0.61 10.76 5.45
N ALA A 132 -0.38 12.06 5.23
CA ALA A 132 -0.46 12.67 3.91
C ALA A 132 0.86 13.30 3.50
N GLN A 133 1.25 13.16 2.23
CA GLN A 133 2.39 13.89 1.65
C GLN A 133 3.66 13.74 2.51
N CYS A 134 3.97 12.51 2.93
CA CYS A 134 5.10 12.20 3.78
C CYS A 134 6.13 11.31 3.08
N ARG A 135 7.35 11.32 3.60
CA ARG A 135 8.39 10.35 3.24
C ARG A 135 8.72 9.48 4.44
N VAL A 136 8.79 8.17 4.25
CA VAL A 136 9.13 7.19 5.28
C VAL A 136 10.38 6.45 4.83
N LEU A 137 11.53 6.80 5.41
CA LEU A 137 12.84 6.45 4.85
C LEU A 137 13.72 5.69 5.84
N ARG A 138 14.36 4.59 5.40
CA ARG A 138 15.46 3.93 6.13
C ARG A 138 15.12 3.51 7.57
N ASN A 139 13.86 3.22 7.85
CA ASN A 139 13.45 2.73 9.16
C ASN A 139 13.68 1.23 9.26
N ALA A 140 14.06 0.74 10.43
CA ALA A 140 14.38 -0.66 10.67
C ALA A 140 13.62 -1.21 11.89
N ALA A 141 12.74 -2.18 11.67
CA ALA A 141 12.11 -2.95 12.73
C ALA A 141 12.72 -4.35 12.84
N ASN A 142 13.11 -4.79 14.04
CA ASN A 142 13.72 -6.10 14.28
C ASN A 142 12.98 -6.88 15.37
N ALA A 143 12.08 -7.79 14.96
CA ALA A 143 11.34 -8.71 15.80
C ALA A 143 12.11 -10.02 16.03
N SER A 144 13.21 -9.95 16.79
CA SER A 144 14.24 -11.00 16.92
C SER A 144 13.74 -12.44 17.18
N THR A 145 12.58 -12.62 17.79
CA THR A 145 12.02 -13.96 18.12
C THR A 145 10.52 -14.06 17.88
N GLY A 146 9.91 -13.15 17.11
CA GLY A 146 8.46 -13.05 17.05
C GLY A 146 7.91 -12.55 15.73
N THR A 147 6.69 -12.05 15.83
CA THR A 147 5.98 -11.40 14.73
C THR A 147 6.34 -9.93 14.70
N GLY A 148 6.76 -9.43 13.55
CA GLY A 148 7.01 -8.01 13.32
C GLY A 148 6.35 -7.51 12.06
N GLY A 149 6.25 -6.19 11.91
CA GLY A 149 5.75 -5.65 10.65
C GLY A 149 5.75 -4.15 10.55
N GLY A 150 5.65 -3.65 9.33
CA GLY A 150 5.68 -2.21 9.06
C GLY A 150 7.06 -1.63 9.37
N GLY A 151 8.11 -2.06 8.67
CA GLY A 151 9.47 -1.56 8.90
C GLY A 151 9.52 -0.03 8.93
N GLY A 152 8.80 0.61 8.00
CA GLY A 152 8.48 2.03 8.02
C GLY A 152 7.35 2.36 8.99
N VAL A 153 6.12 2.06 8.59
CA VAL A 153 4.91 2.39 9.36
C VAL A 153 4.10 1.15 9.65
N ARG A 154 3.58 1.06 10.88
CA ARG A 154 2.54 0.08 11.26
C ARG A 154 1.28 0.84 11.65
N ILE A 155 0.15 0.46 11.04
CA ILE A 155 -1.19 0.95 11.38
C ILE A 155 -2.01 -0.23 11.87
N GLN A 156 -2.55 -0.12 13.07
CA GLN A 156 -3.49 -1.09 13.64
C GLN A 156 -4.82 -0.38 13.90
N GLN A 157 -5.87 -0.83 13.22
CA GLN A 157 -7.23 -0.29 13.35
C GLN A 157 -8.09 -1.27 14.15
N LEU A 158 -8.67 -0.74 15.21
CA LEU A 158 -9.58 -1.42 16.12
C LEU A 158 -10.93 -0.69 16.11
N GLY A 159 -12.01 -1.44 16.33
CA GLY A 159 -13.37 -0.89 16.20
C GLY A 159 -13.62 -0.25 14.82
N ASN A 160 -14.62 0.62 14.74
CA ASN A 160 -15.02 1.29 13.48
C ASN A 160 -14.10 2.47 13.12
N SER A 161 -12.81 2.37 13.41
CA SER A 161 -11.84 3.45 13.15
C SER A 161 -11.50 3.57 11.68
N THR A 162 -11.01 4.75 11.27
CA THR A 162 -10.57 4.99 9.89
C THR A 162 -9.09 5.37 9.85
N ALA A 163 -8.40 4.93 8.81
CA ALA A 163 -7.02 5.30 8.56
C ALA A 163 -6.81 5.59 7.07
N GLU A 164 -6.17 6.71 6.77
CA GLU A 164 -5.81 7.11 5.41
C GLU A 164 -4.31 7.33 5.28
N VAL A 165 -3.74 6.87 4.16
CA VAL A 165 -2.38 7.21 3.75
C VAL A 165 -2.44 7.75 2.32
N GLY A 166 -2.02 8.99 2.12
CA GLY A 166 -2.13 9.69 0.86
C GLY A 166 -0.79 10.24 0.37
N GLN A 167 -0.46 10.05 -0.90
CA GLN A 167 0.68 10.70 -1.56
C GLN A 167 2.01 10.51 -0.81
N CYS A 168 2.23 9.30 -0.28
CA CYS A 168 3.40 9.00 0.54
C CYS A 168 4.42 8.14 -0.21
N LEU A 169 5.70 8.40 0.09
CA LEU A 169 6.84 7.60 -0.36
C LEU A 169 7.37 6.75 0.80
N PHE A 170 7.39 5.44 0.63
CA PHE A 170 8.03 4.47 1.53
C PHE A 170 9.27 3.91 0.84
N ALA A 171 10.45 4.25 1.33
CA ALA A 171 11.70 3.82 0.70
C ALA A 171 12.73 3.27 1.68
N GLN A 172 13.39 2.19 1.28
CA GLN A 172 14.53 1.62 2.00
C GLN A 172 14.21 1.21 3.44
N ASN A 173 12.94 0.90 3.74
CA ASN A 173 12.56 0.43 5.06
C ASN A 173 12.78 -1.08 5.17
N LEU A 174 13.07 -1.52 6.38
CA LEU A 174 13.46 -2.89 6.70
C LEU A 174 12.60 -3.40 7.85
N VAL A 175 12.04 -4.60 7.68
CA VAL A 175 11.57 -5.42 8.80
C VAL A 175 12.32 -6.75 8.80
N SER A 176 12.80 -7.18 9.96
CA SER A 176 13.45 -8.49 10.15
C SER A 176 12.92 -9.22 11.38
N GLY A 177 12.87 -10.55 11.36
CA GLY A 177 12.38 -11.33 12.50
C GLY A 177 12.09 -12.79 12.19
N GLY A 178 11.24 -13.42 13.02
CA GLY A 178 10.73 -14.77 12.77
C GLY A 178 9.70 -14.77 11.65
N THR A 179 8.56 -14.15 11.93
CA THR A 179 7.46 -13.90 10.98
C THR A 179 7.35 -12.41 10.77
N VAL A 180 7.51 -11.92 9.54
CA VAL A 180 7.47 -10.48 9.27
C VAL A 180 6.64 -10.12 8.06
N SER A 181 6.00 -8.96 8.13
CA SER A 181 5.13 -8.43 7.07
C SER A 181 5.35 -6.93 6.83
N GLY A 182 5.34 -6.47 5.58
CA GLY A 182 5.30 -5.04 5.27
C GLY A 182 6.62 -4.33 5.56
N GLY A 183 7.61 -4.43 4.67
CA GLY A 183 8.88 -3.72 4.86
C GLY A 183 8.70 -2.20 4.92
N GLY A 184 7.83 -1.65 4.06
CA GLY A 184 7.42 -0.24 4.08
C GLY A 184 6.26 0.02 5.03
N LEU A 185 5.10 -0.57 4.75
CA LEU A 185 3.85 -0.37 5.51
C LEU A 185 3.20 -1.72 5.85
N LEU A 186 2.76 -1.86 7.10
CA LEU A 186 1.80 -2.88 7.52
C LEU A 186 0.51 -2.19 7.98
N VAL A 187 -0.62 -2.64 7.45
CA VAL A 187 -1.95 -2.28 7.93
C VAL A 187 -2.66 -3.52 8.43
N THR A 188 -3.23 -3.44 9.62
CA THR A 188 -4.17 -4.43 10.16
C THR A 188 -5.51 -3.74 10.43
N ALA A 189 -6.53 -4.10 9.67
CA ALA A 189 -7.89 -3.56 9.80
C ALA A 189 -8.82 -4.66 10.32
N ASP A 190 -8.98 -4.73 11.65
CA ASP A 190 -9.79 -5.77 12.31
C ASP A 190 -11.30 -5.41 12.33
N ASP A 191 -11.65 -4.13 12.40
CA ASP A 191 -13.06 -3.69 12.29
C ASP A 191 -13.15 -2.31 11.57
N GLY A 192 -12.01 -1.80 11.10
CA GLY A 192 -11.87 -0.45 10.57
C GLY A 192 -11.82 -0.38 9.05
N SER A 193 -11.73 0.84 8.52
CA SER A 193 -11.55 1.08 7.09
C SER A 193 -10.21 1.75 6.78
N PHE A 194 -9.46 1.16 5.88
CA PHE A 194 -8.20 1.69 5.39
C PHE A 194 -8.34 2.27 3.98
N THR A 195 -7.80 3.46 3.74
CA THR A 195 -7.67 4.02 2.39
C THR A 195 -6.21 4.37 2.10
N GLY A 196 -5.70 3.89 0.98
CA GLY A 196 -4.41 4.29 0.43
C GLY A 196 -4.56 4.90 -0.96
N ASN A 197 -3.99 6.08 -1.20
CA ASN A 197 -4.05 6.73 -2.51
C ASN A 197 -2.70 7.36 -2.89
N GLY A 198 -2.19 7.03 -4.08
CA GLY A 198 -0.95 7.64 -4.58
C GLY A 198 0.27 7.20 -3.77
N LEU A 199 0.36 5.92 -3.46
CA LEU A 199 1.44 5.38 -2.61
C LEU A 199 2.57 4.82 -3.46
N THR A 200 3.80 5.17 -3.10
CA THR A 200 5.01 4.62 -3.72
C THR A 200 5.82 3.83 -2.71
N PHE A 201 6.13 2.58 -3.03
CA PHE A 201 6.97 1.67 -2.24
C PHE A 201 8.18 1.27 -3.05
N ILE A 202 9.38 1.71 -2.65
CA ILE A 202 10.61 1.43 -3.38
C ILE A 202 11.74 0.88 -2.49
N ASN A 203 12.35 -0.22 -2.92
CA ASN A 203 13.51 -0.81 -2.24
C ASN A 203 13.28 -1.13 -0.75
N ASN A 204 12.04 -1.45 -0.35
CA ASN A 204 11.76 -1.92 1.01
C ASN A 204 12.02 -3.43 1.10
N SER A 205 12.21 -3.93 2.32
CA SER A 205 12.54 -5.34 2.52
C SER A 205 11.92 -5.96 3.77
N ALA A 206 11.50 -7.22 3.64
CA ALA A 206 11.05 -8.07 4.73
C ALA A 206 11.92 -9.33 4.83
N PHE A 207 12.60 -9.53 5.96
CA PHE A 207 13.51 -10.66 6.21
C PHE A 207 12.98 -11.55 7.34
N GLY A 208 12.39 -12.68 6.98
CA GLY A 208 11.79 -13.63 7.91
C GLY A 208 12.55 -14.94 7.96
N SER A 209 12.97 -15.38 9.15
CA SER A 209 13.56 -16.72 9.32
C SER A 209 12.55 -17.86 9.18
N VAL A 210 11.25 -17.55 9.35
CA VAL A 210 10.13 -18.49 9.15
C VAL A 210 9.22 -18.00 8.03
N VAL A 211 8.77 -16.74 8.10
CA VAL A 211 7.84 -16.17 7.11
C VAL A 211 8.23 -14.74 6.78
N ALA A 212 8.33 -14.41 5.50
CA ALA A 212 8.49 -13.04 5.01
C ALA A 212 7.37 -12.67 4.03
N ARG A 213 6.70 -11.55 4.29
CA ARG A 213 5.52 -11.10 3.56
C ARG A 213 5.62 -9.64 3.15
N GLY A 214 5.14 -9.29 1.96
CA GLY A 214 4.90 -7.89 1.58
C GLY A 214 6.15 -7.03 1.72
N GLY A 215 7.17 -7.22 0.87
CA GLY A 215 8.43 -6.47 0.96
C GLY A 215 8.21 -4.96 0.99
N GLY A 216 7.23 -4.46 0.22
CA GLY A 216 6.74 -3.08 0.27
C GLY A 216 5.59 -2.89 1.24
N LEU A 217 4.48 -3.59 1.00
CA LEU A 217 3.20 -3.39 1.69
C LEU A 217 2.57 -4.71 2.12
N ALA A 218 2.02 -4.76 3.33
CA ALA A 218 1.12 -5.82 3.76
C ALA A 218 -0.18 -5.21 4.29
N VAL A 219 -1.31 -5.76 3.86
CA VAL A 219 -2.64 -5.33 4.31
C VAL A 219 -3.40 -6.57 4.76
N ASP A 220 -3.70 -6.61 6.06
CA ASP A 220 -4.46 -7.68 6.68
C ASP A 220 -5.83 -7.12 7.07
N VAL A 221 -6.87 -7.56 6.37
CA VAL A 221 -8.27 -7.21 6.65
C VAL A 221 -8.93 -8.42 7.29
N GLY A 222 -9.41 -8.29 8.52
CA GLY A 222 -9.99 -9.40 9.29
C GLY A 222 -10.96 -8.91 10.34
N GLY A 223 -11.54 -9.78 11.17
CA GLY A 223 -12.42 -9.41 12.29
C GLY A 223 -13.93 -9.38 11.96
N GLY A 224 -14.74 -8.65 12.72
CA GLY A 224 -16.20 -8.85 12.78
C GLY A 224 -17.06 -7.69 12.25
N GLY A 225 -16.49 -6.49 12.14
CA GLY A 225 -17.18 -5.21 11.94
C GLY A 225 -17.18 -4.68 10.49
N ASP A 226 -17.34 -5.54 9.49
CA ASP A 226 -17.28 -5.18 8.06
C ASP A 226 -16.03 -4.34 7.68
N PRO A 227 -14.82 -4.81 8.03
CA PRO A 227 -13.57 -4.09 7.79
C PRO A 227 -13.32 -3.93 6.28
N SER A 228 -12.64 -2.87 5.85
CA SER A 228 -12.38 -2.67 4.42
C SER A 228 -11.02 -2.03 4.14
N ALA A 229 -10.50 -2.28 2.94
CA ALA A 229 -9.30 -1.63 2.45
C ALA A 229 -9.48 -1.20 0.99
N THR A 230 -9.29 0.08 0.70
CA THR A 230 -9.29 0.61 -0.67
C THR A 230 -7.93 1.19 -0.98
N LEU A 231 -7.32 0.72 -2.05
CA LEU A 231 -6.00 1.12 -2.49
C LEU A 231 -6.07 1.59 -3.94
N THR A 232 -5.65 2.83 -4.19
CA THR A 232 -5.65 3.40 -5.52
C THR A 232 -4.31 4.05 -5.85
N ARG A 233 -3.94 4.04 -7.12
CA ARG A 233 -2.69 4.67 -7.60
C ARG A 233 -1.46 4.17 -6.86
N LEU A 234 -1.21 2.87 -6.93
CA LEU A 234 -0.07 2.24 -6.27
C LEU A 234 1.11 2.06 -7.21
N SER A 235 2.31 2.36 -6.73
CA SER A 235 3.57 1.98 -7.37
C SER A 235 4.43 1.19 -6.39
N VAL A 236 4.69 -0.08 -6.68
CA VAL A 236 5.40 -1.01 -5.80
C VAL A 236 6.59 -1.58 -6.57
N ARG A 237 7.77 -1.00 -6.35
CA ARG A 237 8.95 -1.25 -7.18
C ARG A 237 10.15 -1.76 -6.39
N ASN A 238 10.83 -2.78 -6.93
CA ASN A 238 12.11 -3.26 -6.42
C ASN A 238 12.10 -3.63 -4.93
N ASN A 239 10.96 -4.06 -4.39
CA ASN A 239 10.87 -4.52 -3.01
C ASN A 239 11.28 -5.99 -2.92
N GLN A 240 11.66 -6.40 -1.72
CA GLN A 240 12.27 -7.70 -1.49
C GLN A 240 11.63 -8.44 -0.31
N VAL A 241 11.35 -9.72 -0.50
CA VAL A 241 11.09 -10.66 0.60
C VAL A 241 12.22 -11.67 0.68
N VAL A 242 12.64 -11.99 1.90
CA VAL A 242 13.69 -12.96 2.17
C VAL A 242 13.25 -13.97 3.21
N SER A 243 13.07 -15.21 2.78
CA SER A 243 12.87 -16.35 3.67
C SER A 243 13.21 -17.65 2.96
N ASP A 244 13.78 -18.60 3.70
CA ASP A 244 14.03 -19.96 3.21
C ASP A 244 12.84 -20.90 3.45
N ALA A 245 11.90 -20.50 4.31
CA ALA A 245 10.74 -21.31 4.69
C ALA A 245 9.46 -20.89 3.95
N VAL A 246 8.99 -19.66 4.14
CA VAL A 246 7.78 -19.16 3.48
C VAL A 246 7.98 -17.72 3.02
N SER A 247 7.69 -17.45 1.74
CA SER A 247 7.72 -16.11 1.16
C SER A 247 6.44 -15.86 0.38
N GLU A 248 5.76 -14.75 0.66
CA GLU A 248 4.46 -14.40 0.06
C GLU A 248 4.47 -12.91 -0.31
N GLY A 249 4.02 -12.55 -1.52
CA GLY A 249 3.87 -11.14 -1.91
C GLY A 249 5.16 -10.32 -1.83
N ALA A 250 6.12 -10.55 -2.73
CA ALA A 250 7.41 -9.85 -2.75
C ALA A 250 7.27 -8.32 -2.77
N GLY A 251 6.31 -7.80 -3.54
CA GLY A 251 5.91 -6.40 -3.50
C GLY A 251 4.87 -6.16 -2.41
N MET A 252 3.72 -6.82 -2.57
CA MET A 252 2.57 -6.67 -1.68
C MET A 252 1.91 -8.00 -1.36
N ARG A 253 1.45 -8.11 -0.11
CA ARG A 253 0.51 -9.15 0.32
C ARG A 253 -0.79 -8.55 0.84
N VAL A 254 -1.90 -9.17 0.46
CA VAL A 254 -3.23 -8.91 1.01
C VAL A 254 -3.76 -10.16 1.66
N ILE A 255 -4.20 -10.06 2.91
CA ILE A 255 -5.09 -11.05 3.51
C ILE A 255 -6.48 -10.43 3.60
N ASN A 256 -7.49 -11.19 3.19
CA ASN A 256 -8.88 -10.90 3.47
C ASN A 256 -9.52 -12.09 4.20
N ASN A 257 -9.57 -12.04 5.53
CA ASN A 257 -10.02 -13.13 6.40
C ASN A 257 -10.97 -12.63 7.51
N PRO A 258 -12.16 -12.12 7.13
CA PRO A 258 -13.16 -11.68 8.09
C PRO A 258 -13.85 -12.89 8.74
N SER A 259 -14.55 -12.65 9.84
CA SER A 259 -15.56 -13.59 10.37
C SER A 259 -16.99 -13.26 9.90
N ALA A 260 -17.16 -12.13 9.22
CA ALA A 260 -18.43 -11.60 8.73
C ALA A 260 -18.46 -11.52 7.19
N SER A 261 -19.66 -11.46 6.60
CA SER A 261 -19.90 -11.50 5.15
C SER A 261 -19.47 -10.24 4.38
N GLY A 262 -18.76 -9.31 5.01
CA GLY A 262 -18.72 -7.91 4.57
C GLY A 262 -17.35 -7.24 4.41
N PRO A 263 -16.18 -7.89 4.30
CA PRO A 263 -15.01 -7.12 3.92
C PRO A 263 -14.94 -6.90 2.43
N PHE A 264 -14.37 -5.74 2.12
CA PHE A 264 -14.14 -5.32 0.75
C PHE A 264 -12.69 -4.84 0.67
N VAL A 265 -11.86 -5.64 -0.02
CA VAL A 265 -10.56 -5.16 -0.48
C VAL A 265 -10.71 -4.73 -1.93
N THR A 266 -10.39 -3.48 -2.23
CA THR A 266 -10.31 -2.98 -3.61
C THR A 266 -8.90 -2.46 -3.87
N ILE A 267 -8.28 -2.95 -4.94
CA ILE A 267 -7.04 -2.39 -5.48
C ILE A 267 -7.31 -1.94 -6.91
N GLU A 268 -7.01 -0.68 -7.21
CA GLU A 268 -7.27 -0.10 -8.51
C GLU A 268 -6.14 0.80 -9.00
N GLY A 269 -5.68 0.57 -10.24
CA GLY A 269 -4.59 1.32 -10.84
C GLY A 269 -3.31 1.13 -10.05
N ALA A 270 -2.67 -0.03 -10.26
CA ALA A 270 -1.47 -0.40 -9.52
C ALA A 270 -0.42 -1.00 -10.46
N GLU A 271 0.84 -0.62 -10.24
CA GLU A 271 2.00 -1.21 -10.88
C GLU A 271 2.91 -1.86 -9.84
N PHE A 272 3.18 -3.15 -10.02
CA PHE A 272 4.18 -3.92 -9.31
C PHE A 272 5.30 -4.27 -10.29
N ARG A 273 6.52 -3.77 -10.01
CA ARG A 273 7.64 -3.93 -10.93
C ARG A 273 8.94 -4.33 -10.23
N GLY A 274 9.64 -5.32 -10.75
CA GLY A 274 11.00 -5.64 -10.26
C GLY A 274 11.04 -6.15 -8.83
N ASN A 275 9.90 -6.52 -8.24
CA ASN A 275 9.87 -7.08 -6.90
C ASN A 275 10.47 -8.48 -6.93
N ARG A 276 11.21 -8.86 -5.87
CA ARG A 276 11.97 -10.10 -5.86
C ARG A 276 11.83 -10.91 -4.58
N ARG A 277 12.02 -12.20 -4.73
CA ARG A 277 12.23 -13.13 -3.61
C ARG A 277 13.68 -13.59 -3.61
N ASP A 278 14.38 -13.37 -2.50
CA ASP A 278 15.70 -13.96 -2.27
C ASP A 278 15.56 -15.04 -1.17
N GLY A 279 15.99 -16.27 -1.43
CA GLY A 279 15.81 -17.41 -0.49
C GLY A 279 15.28 -18.65 -1.18
N SER A 280 15.21 -19.76 -0.44
CA SER A 280 14.78 -21.06 -0.99
C SER A 280 13.28 -21.31 -0.98
N ALA A 281 12.47 -20.47 -0.34
CA ALA A 281 11.01 -20.65 -0.32
C ALA A 281 10.44 -20.60 -1.75
N THR A 282 9.45 -21.44 -2.05
CA THR A 282 8.72 -21.40 -3.33
C THR A 282 7.45 -20.55 -3.23
N GLY A 283 6.88 -20.13 -4.35
CA GLY A 283 5.50 -19.63 -4.40
C GLY A 283 5.24 -18.14 -4.16
N ALA A 284 6.26 -17.29 -4.01
CA ALA A 284 6.01 -15.85 -3.88
C ALA A 284 5.58 -15.22 -5.22
N SER A 285 4.58 -14.34 -5.19
CA SER A 285 4.20 -13.47 -6.30
C SER A 285 4.60 -12.01 -6.05
N GLN A 286 4.59 -11.14 -7.05
CA GLN A 286 4.78 -9.70 -6.83
C GLN A 286 3.62 -9.10 -6.03
N LEU A 287 2.39 -9.47 -6.39
CA LEU A 287 1.17 -9.25 -5.63
C LEU A 287 0.58 -10.61 -5.25
N GLU A 288 0.44 -10.87 -3.96
CA GLU A 288 -0.23 -12.06 -3.41
C GLU A 288 -1.54 -11.64 -2.73
N VAL A 289 -2.62 -12.36 -3.02
CA VAL A 289 -3.95 -12.16 -2.43
C VAL A 289 -4.43 -13.46 -1.84
N ASP A 290 -4.52 -13.49 -0.50
CA ASP A 290 -5.06 -14.59 0.28
C ASP A 290 -6.48 -14.21 0.75
N ALA A 291 -7.51 -14.74 0.09
CA ALA A 291 -8.91 -14.40 0.38
C ALA A 291 -9.65 -15.60 0.97
N ALA A 292 -10.05 -15.52 2.24
CA ALA A 292 -10.85 -16.55 2.88
C ALA A 292 -12.35 -16.28 2.79
N ASP A 293 -12.81 -15.05 3.02
CA ASP A 293 -14.22 -14.70 2.95
C ASP A 293 -14.41 -13.25 2.46
N GLY A 294 -15.62 -12.89 2.03
CA GLY A 294 -15.94 -11.56 1.51
C GLY A 294 -15.41 -11.29 0.09
N ASN A 295 -15.27 -10.02 -0.28
CA ASN A 295 -14.95 -9.63 -1.66
C ASN A 295 -13.55 -9.01 -1.78
N VAL A 296 -12.78 -9.50 -2.74
CA VAL A 296 -11.56 -8.83 -3.22
C VAL A 296 -11.73 -8.43 -4.68
N THR A 297 -11.50 -7.16 -4.99
CA THR A 297 -11.58 -6.63 -6.35
C THR A 297 -10.25 -6.02 -6.76
N LEU A 298 -9.69 -6.49 -7.86
CA LEU A 298 -8.45 -6.07 -8.46
C LEU A 298 -8.75 -5.49 -9.84
N ARG A 299 -8.39 -4.22 -10.08
CA ARG A 299 -8.68 -3.52 -11.33
C ARG A 299 -7.43 -2.81 -11.84
N SER A 300 -7.13 -2.98 -13.13
CA SER A 300 -6.00 -2.27 -13.75
C SER A 300 -4.67 -2.54 -13.03
N ILE A 301 -4.33 -3.82 -12.89
CA ILE A 301 -3.15 -4.26 -12.15
C ILE A 301 -2.07 -4.73 -13.13
N ALA A 302 -0.92 -4.07 -13.11
CA ALA A 302 0.28 -4.48 -13.82
C ALA A 302 1.26 -5.16 -12.85
N VAL A 303 1.67 -6.40 -13.15
CA VAL A 303 2.67 -7.18 -12.40
C VAL A 303 3.79 -7.61 -13.35
N VAL A 304 4.87 -6.84 -13.40
CA VAL A 304 5.87 -6.93 -14.46
C VAL A 304 7.30 -7.05 -13.95
N ASP A 305 8.18 -7.70 -14.71
CA ASP A 305 9.61 -7.80 -14.40
C ASP A 305 9.94 -8.47 -13.05
N GLY A 306 9.12 -9.42 -12.58
CA GLY A 306 9.33 -10.08 -11.29
C GLY A 306 10.53 -11.03 -11.31
N ASN A 307 11.42 -10.93 -10.30
CA ASN A 307 12.61 -11.78 -10.18
C ASN A 307 12.43 -12.88 -9.12
N ASN A 308 12.58 -14.14 -9.53
CA ASN A 308 12.30 -15.35 -8.75
C ASN A 308 10.88 -15.39 -8.15
N VAL A 309 9.92 -14.75 -8.81
CA VAL A 309 8.52 -14.64 -8.36
C VAL A 309 7.55 -14.82 -9.52
N SER A 310 6.31 -15.15 -9.19
CA SER A 310 5.17 -15.01 -10.12
C SER A 310 4.70 -13.55 -10.17
N GLY A 311 3.88 -13.18 -11.16
CA GLY A 311 3.28 -11.85 -11.25
C GLY A 311 2.19 -11.65 -10.20
N LEU A 312 1.00 -12.18 -10.47
CA LEU A 312 -0.19 -12.12 -9.61
C LEU A 312 -0.53 -13.52 -9.10
N GLY A 313 -0.55 -13.69 -7.79
CA GLY A 313 -1.02 -14.88 -7.10
C GLY A 313 -2.32 -14.60 -6.36
N ILE A 314 -3.33 -15.43 -6.59
CA ILE A 314 -4.60 -15.39 -5.88
C ILE A 314 -4.81 -16.77 -5.29
N ASP A 315 -4.91 -16.85 -3.96
CA ASP A 315 -5.36 -18.01 -3.21
C ASP A 315 -6.69 -17.64 -2.56
N ALA A 316 -7.77 -18.24 -3.05
CA ALA A 316 -9.11 -18.03 -2.50
C ALA A 316 -9.63 -19.32 -1.88
N VAL A 317 -10.22 -19.22 -0.68
CA VAL A 317 -10.82 -20.35 0.04
C VAL A 317 -12.21 -19.96 0.57
N SER A 318 -12.88 -20.89 1.25
CA SER A 318 -14.18 -20.69 1.93
C SER A 318 -15.21 -19.97 1.03
N THR A 319 -15.71 -18.78 1.39
CA THR A 319 -16.78 -18.09 0.64
C THR A 319 -16.29 -16.84 -0.09
N ALA A 320 -14.97 -16.69 -0.22
CA ALA A 320 -14.36 -15.56 -0.89
C ALA A 320 -14.88 -15.39 -2.33
N GLN A 321 -15.03 -14.13 -2.74
CA GLN A 321 -15.28 -13.74 -4.12
C GLN A 321 -14.14 -12.84 -4.58
N VAL A 322 -13.36 -13.31 -5.55
CA VAL A 322 -12.23 -12.56 -6.09
C VAL A 322 -12.49 -12.18 -7.55
N TYR A 323 -12.43 -10.88 -7.83
CA TYR A 323 -12.62 -10.30 -9.15
C TYR A 323 -11.32 -9.67 -9.64
N ALA A 324 -10.62 -10.33 -10.56
CA ALA A 324 -9.44 -9.81 -11.22
C ALA A 324 -9.79 -9.33 -12.63
N ILE A 325 -9.66 -8.03 -12.87
CA ILE A 325 -10.18 -7.36 -14.06
C ILE A 325 -9.09 -6.45 -14.61
N ASN A 326 -8.86 -6.52 -15.93
CA ASN A 326 -7.90 -5.65 -16.59
C ASN A 326 -6.49 -5.81 -15.99
N THR A 327 -5.97 -7.04 -16.02
CA THR A 327 -4.66 -7.39 -15.44
C THR A 327 -3.61 -7.62 -16.54
N THR A 328 -2.39 -7.15 -16.30
CA THR A 328 -1.24 -7.37 -17.17
C THR A 328 -0.11 -8.04 -16.38
N ALA A 329 0.34 -9.22 -16.81
CA ALA A 329 1.45 -9.94 -16.20
C ALA A 329 2.54 -10.27 -17.22
N VAL A 330 3.71 -9.63 -17.11
CA VAL A 330 4.74 -9.72 -18.15
C VAL A 330 6.12 -9.93 -17.56
N ASN A 331 6.91 -10.81 -18.17
CA ASN A 331 8.33 -10.98 -17.85
C ASN A 331 8.59 -11.30 -16.35
N ASN A 332 7.76 -12.15 -15.75
CA ASN A 332 7.99 -12.71 -14.42
C ASN A 332 8.74 -14.05 -14.54
N ASP A 333 9.74 -14.29 -13.68
CA ASP A 333 10.59 -15.48 -13.73
C ASP A 333 9.83 -16.80 -13.54
N VAL A 334 8.69 -16.79 -12.82
CA VAL A 334 7.86 -17.97 -12.58
C VAL A 334 6.58 -17.89 -13.43
N ASP A 335 5.42 -17.61 -12.85
CA ASP A 335 4.15 -17.52 -13.57
C ASP A 335 3.71 -16.07 -13.82
N GLY A 336 2.87 -15.84 -14.82
CA GLY A 336 2.19 -14.56 -15.02
C GLY A 336 1.08 -14.36 -14.00
N ILE A 337 -0.08 -14.98 -14.24
CA ILE A 337 -1.25 -14.95 -13.35
C ILE A 337 -1.57 -16.36 -12.87
N ARG A 338 -1.65 -16.53 -11.56
CA ARG A 338 -1.98 -17.79 -10.91
C ARG A 338 -3.22 -17.63 -10.04
N HIS A 339 -4.19 -18.49 -10.27
CA HIS A 339 -5.33 -18.71 -9.39
C HIS A 339 -5.19 -20.10 -8.77
N GLU A 340 -5.13 -20.13 -7.45
CA GLU A 340 -5.34 -21.30 -6.62
C GLU A 340 -6.74 -21.22 -6.03
N ASP A 341 -7.48 -22.29 -6.22
CA ASP A 341 -8.88 -22.40 -5.83
C ASP A 341 -8.96 -23.42 -4.71
N GLY A 342 -9.37 -22.98 -3.52
CA GLY A 342 -9.77 -23.85 -2.41
C GLY A 342 -11.26 -24.23 -2.49
N SER A 343 -11.77 -24.99 -1.53
CA SER A 343 -13.20 -25.33 -1.57
C SER A 343 -14.14 -24.11 -1.36
N ASN A 344 -15.19 -24.01 -2.21
CA ASN A 344 -16.40 -23.16 -2.09
C ASN A 344 -16.31 -21.65 -2.43
N ASN A 345 -15.22 -21.17 -3.03
CA ASN A 345 -15.10 -19.75 -3.40
C ASN A 345 -15.61 -19.46 -4.82
N THR A 346 -15.58 -18.19 -5.23
CA THR A 346 -15.83 -17.74 -6.60
C THR A 346 -14.68 -16.86 -7.06
N GLN A 347 -14.06 -17.23 -8.17
CA GLN A 347 -12.99 -16.43 -8.78
C GLN A 347 -13.37 -16.02 -10.19
N THR A 348 -12.96 -14.81 -10.58
CA THR A 348 -13.24 -14.25 -11.89
C THR A 348 -11.99 -13.59 -12.44
N GLN A 349 -11.61 -13.91 -13.68
CA GLN A 349 -10.49 -13.29 -14.39
C GLN A 349 -10.94 -12.79 -15.77
N TYR A 350 -11.04 -11.48 -15.96
CA TYR A 350 -11.46 -10.88 -17.22
C TYR A 350 -10.47 -9.84 -17.74
N ASN A 351 -10.44 -9.70 -19.07
CA ASN A 351 -9.67 -8.68 -19.78
C ASN A 351 -8.17 -8.72 -19.44
N ALA A 352 -7.57 -9.92 -19.49
CA ALA A 352 -6.20 -10.15 -19.04
C ALA A 352 -5.20 -10.25 -20.19
N VAL A 353 -4.00 -9.74 -19.97
CA VAL A 353 -2.84 -9.91 -20.86
C VAL A 353 -1.71 -10.56 -20.07
N ALA A 354 -1.18 -11.68 -20.53
CA ALA A 354 0.04 -12.25 -19.97
C ALA A 354 0.93 -12.88 -21.04
N PHE A 355 2.20 -12.50 -21.06
CA PHE A 355 3.19 -13.00 -22.01
C PHE A 355 4.62 -12.83 -21.46
N GLY A 356 5.58 -13.57 -22.02
CA GLY A 356 6.99 -13.47 -21.61
C GLY A 356 7.31 -13.99 -20.20
N ASN A 357 6.34 -14.60 -19.48
CA ASN A 357 6.59 -15.20 -18.17
C ASN A 357 7.28 -16.58 -18.32
N GLY A 358 8.05 -16.99 -17.30
CA GLY A 358 8.98 -18.11 -17.38
C GLY A 358 8.35 -19.50 -17.53
N VAL A 359 7.43 -19.86 -16.63
CA VAL A 359 6.78 -21.18 -16.59
C VAL A 359 5.45 -21.16 -17.35
N ALA A 360 4.49 -20.35 -16.90
CA ALA A 360 3.19 -20.23 -17.52
C ALA A 360 2.70 -18.78 -17.56
N GLN A 361 1.91 -18.44 -18.58
CA GLN A 361 1.26 -17.14 -18.65
C GLN A 361 0.05 -17.09 -17.71
N PHE A 362 -0.69 -18.20 -17.66
CA PHE A 362 -1.85 -18.39 -16.81
C PHE A 362 -1.78 -19.78 -16.17
N VAL A 363 -1.95 -19.83 -14.85
CA VAL A 363 -2.14 -21.06 -14.08
C VAL A 363 -3.50 -20.97 -13.41
N PHE A 364 -4.44 -21.76 -13.91
CA PHE A 364 -5.77 -21.88 -13.33
C PHE A 364 -5.86 -23.28 -12.71
N GLY A 365 -5.55 -23.37 -11.43
CA GLY A 365 -5.54 -24.64 -10.69
C GLY A 365 -6.92 -24.99 -10.16
N ASP A 366 -7.26 -26.28 -10.18
CA ASP A 366 -8.36 -26.89 -9.44
C ASP A 366 -7.70 -27.75 -8.35
N ASP A 367 -7.94 -27.44 -7.07
CA ASP A 367 -7.47 -28.28 -5.96
C ASP A 367 -8.29 -29.57 -5.80
N GLY A 368 -9.30 -29.77 -6.66
CA GLY A 368 -10.09 -30.99 -6.78
C GLY A 368 -11.51 -30.90 -6.23
N ASN A 369 -11.99 -29.72 -5.83
CA ASN A 369 -13.31 -29.56 -5.19
C ASN A 369 -14.36 -28.78 -5.98
N GLY A 370 -14.12 -28.51 -7.27
CA GLY A 370 -15.11 -27.95 -8.18
C GLY A 370 -15.06 -26.43 -8.24
N ASN A 371 -14.16 -25.93 -9.08
CA ASN A 371 -13.96 -24.50 -9.28
C ASN A 371 -15.21 -23.78 -9.85
N ASN A 372 -15.45 -22.57 -9.34
CA ASN A 372 -16.27 -21.56 -10.01
C ASN A 372 -15.39 -20.44 -10.59
N LEU A 373 -14.26 -20.79 -11.21
CA LEU A 373 -13.44 -19.82 -11.94
C LEU A 373 -14.11 -19.48 -13.29
N SER A 374 -14.55 -18.23 -13.44
CA SER A 374 -14.96 -17.69 -14.74
C SER A 374 -13.83 -16.87 -15.35
N ALA A 375 -13.34 -17.28 -16.52
CA ALA A 375 -12.27 -16.58 -17.20
C ALA A 375 -12.69 -16.19 -18.64
N GLY A 376 -12.37 -14.95 -19.05
CA GLY A 376 -12.77 -14.41 -20.36
C GLY A 376 -11.87 -13.30 -20.88
N ASN A 377 -11.78 -13.15 -22.20
CA ASN A 377 -10.92 -12.18 -22.89
C ASN A 377 -9.47 -12.21 -22.41
N ILE A 378 -8.83 -13.34 -22.65
CA ILE A 378 -7.46 -13.59 -22.23
C ILE A 378 -6.54 -13.54 -23.45
N VAL A 379 -5.50 -12.71 -23.37
CA VAL A 379 -4.44 -12.61 -24.37
C VAL A 379 -3.17 -13.24 -23.79
N ALA A 380 -2.75 -14.38 -24.35
CA ALA A 380 -1.61 -15.18 -23.88
C ALA A 380 -0.34 -15.05 -24.76
N ILE A 381 -0.32 -14.04 -25.62
CA ILE A 381 0.80 -13.70 -26.52
C ILE A 381 1.03 -12.19 -26.42
N ASP A 382 2.21 -11.72 -26.83
CA ASP A 382 2.48 -10.28 -26.92
C ASP A 382 1.43 -9.63 -27.85
N PRO A 383 0.60 -8.70 -27.33
CA PRO A 383 -0.42 -8.04 -28.14
C PRO A 383 0.17 -6.96 -29.06
N GLY A 384 1.46 -6.65 -28.94
CA GLY A 384 2.12 -5.52 -29.57
C GLY A 384 2.31 -4.39 -28.55
N VAL A 385 3.22 -4.57 -27.58
CA VAL A 385 3.62 -3.49 -26.64
C VAL A 385 4.65 -2.54 -27.26
N ILE A 386 4.79 -1.34 -26.69
CA ILE A 386 5.70 -0.29 -27.19
C ILE A 386 7.16 -0.75 -27.19
N ASP A 387 7.66 -1.26 -26.05
CA ASP A 387 9.05 -1.68 -25.93
C ASP A 387 9.23 -2.74 -24.85
N PHE A 388 9.05 -4.00 -25.24
CA PHE A 388 9.23 -5.15 -24.37
C PHE A 388 10.65 -5.22 -23.77
N ALA A 389 11.68 -4.89 -24.55
CA ALA A 389 13.07 -5.05 -24.14
C ALA A 389 13.50 -4.09 -23.03
N ASN A 390 12.86 -2.92 -22.96
CA ASN A 390 13.12 -1.90 -21.93
C ASN A 390 11.99 -1.79 -20.89
N GLY A 391 11.06 -2.76 -20.84
CA GLY A 391 10.01 -2.82 -19.83
C GLY A 391 8.85 -1.83 -20.03
N ASN A 392 8.67 -1.28 -21.22
CA ASN A 392 7.48 -0.49 -21.56
C ASN A 392 6.39 -1.38 -22.15
N TYR A 393 5.53 -1.88 -21.25
CA TYR A 393 4.45 -2.81 -21.56
C TYR A 393 3.11 -2.13 -21.93
N ARG A 394 3.12 -0.82 -22.14
CA ARG A 394 1.97 -0.10 -22.70
C ARG A 394 1.70 -0.57 -24.12
N LEU A 395 0.45 -0.46 -24.54
CA LEU A 395 0.02 -0.92 -25.87
C LEU A 395 0.60 0.01 -26.95
N SER A 396 1.15 -0.56 -28.02
CA SER A 396 1.60 0.22 -29.17
C SER A 396 0.46 0.44 -30.17
N THR A 397 0.64 1.41 -31.08
CA THR A 397 -0.30 1.61 -32.19
C THR A 397 -0.47 0.32 -33.00
N GLY A 398 -1.70 -0.18 -33.09
CA GLY A 398 -2.02 -1.42 -33.81
C GLY A 398 -1.99 -2.69 -32.94
N SER A 399 -1.79 -2.55 -31.64
CA SER A 399 -1.90 -3.65 -30.68
C SER A 399 -3.25 -4.37 -30.80
N SER A 400 -3.22 -5.70 -30.75
CA SER A 400 -4.44 -6.53 -30.79
C SER A 400 -5.27 -6.46 -29.51
N ALA A 401 -4.74 -5.82 -28.45
CA ALA A 401 -5.43 -5.61 -27.18
C ALA A 401 -6.26 -4.31 -27.15
N ILE A 402 -6.15 -3.45 -28.16
CA ILE A 402 -6.88 -2.19 -28.24
C ILE A 402 -8.34 -2.45 -28.62
N ASP A 403 -9.28 -1.85 -27.88
CA ASP A 403 -10.73 -1.91 -28.06
C ASP A 403 -11.29 -3.35 -28.19
N SER A 404 -10.57 -4.35 -27.67
CA SER A 404 -10.89 -5.76 -27.88
C SER A 404 -11.57 -6.43 -26.68
N CYS A 405 -11.69 -5.72 -25.56
CA CYS A 405 -12.15 -6.28 -24.29
C CYS A 405 -13.62 -5.94 -23.95
N ILE A 406 -14.16 -6.59 -22.92
CA ILE A 406 -15.56 -6.46 -22.53
C ILE A 406 -15.69 -5.22 -21.63
N ASN A 407 -16.56 -4.28 -22.01
CA ASN A 407 -16.83 -3.04 -21.26
C ASN A 407 -17.58 -3.23 -19.92
N ALA A 408 -18.23 -4.38 -19.74
CA ALA A 408 -19.00 -4.69 -18.54
C ALA A 408 -18.67 -6.10 -18.03
N PRO A 409 -17.41 -6.37 -17.64
CA PRO A 409 -17.04 -7.66 -17.08
C PRO A 409 -17.69 -7.84 -15.71
N VAL A 410 -17.82 -9.08 -15.26
CA VAL A 410 -18.24 -9.37 -13.89
C VAL A 410 -17.24 -8.73 -12.92
N GLY A 411 -17.74 -8.03 -11.91
CA GLY A 411 -16.96 -7.21 -10.97
C GLY A 411 -16.69 -5.77 -11.42
N GLY A 412 -17.05 -5.41 -12.67
CA GLY A 412 -17.03 -4.03 -13.18
C GLY A 412 -15.65 -3.48 -13.51
N ILE A 413 -15.58 -2.60 -14.50
CA ILE A 413 -14.35 -1.87 -14.84
C ILE A 413 -14.03 -0.80 -13.78
N GLY A 414 -12.75 -0.48 -13.63
CA GLY A 414 -12.28 0.60 -12.77
C GLY A 414 -12.51 1.97 -13.40
N LEU A 415 -12.20 3.01 -12.62
CA LEU A 415 -12.10 4.39 -13.07
C LEU A 415 -10.73 4.71 -13.67
N ILE A 416 -9.67 4.10 -13.15
CA ILE A 416 -8.29 4.35 -13.59
C ILE A 416 -7.55 3.11 -14.11
N ASP A 417 -6.58 3.34 -14.98
CA ASP A 417 -5.62 2.35 -15.47
C ASP A 417 -4.34 2.31 -14.59
N ALA A 418 -3.36 1.47 -14.97
CA ALA A 418 -2.10 1.35 -14.22
C ALA A 418 -1.16 2.57 -14.37
N ASP A 419 -1.44 3.48 -15.32
CA ASP A 419 -0.77 4.79 -15.43
C ASP A 419 -1.51 5.90 -14.67
N PHE A 420 -2.57 5.53 -13.96
CA PHE A 420 -3.45 6.40 -13.20
C PHE A 420 -4.29 7.36 -14.06
N GLU A 421 -4.38 7.08 -15.36
CA GLU A 421 -5.24 7.76 -16.32
C GLU A 421 -6.62 7.09 -16.39
N ALA A 422 -7.56 7.65 -17.15
CA ALA A 422 -8.90 7.09 -17.27
C ALA A 422 -8.87 5.67 -17.86
N ARG A 423 -9.60 4.72 -17.24
CA ARG A 423 -9.70 3.31 -17.68
C ARG A 423 -10.44 3.09 -18.99
N VAL A 424 -11.10 4.09 -19.55
CA VAL A 424 -11.75 3.97 -20.86
C VAL A 424 -11.43 5.20 -21.67
N VAL A 425 -10.61 5.04 -22.69
CA VAL A 425 -10.30 6.10 -23.66
C VAL A 425 -11.13 5.86 -24.92
N GLY A 426 -12.22 6.63 -25.09
CA GLY A 426 -13.15 6.45 -26.21
C GLY A 426 -14.42 5.70 -25.78
N THR A 427 -14.70 4.53 -26.36
CA THR A 427 -15.94 3.78 -26.11
C THR A 427 -15.75 2.35 -25.66
N THR A 428 -14.57 1.77 -25.86
CA THR A 428 -14.29 0.38 -25.52
C THR A 428 -13.07 0.31 -24.63
N VAL A 429 -13.05 -0.65 -23.71
CA VAL A 429 -11.92 -0.90 -22.82
C VAL A 429 -10.88 -1.75 -23.54
N ASP A 430 -9.62 -1.43 -23.32
CA ASP A 430 -8.50 -2.23 -23.80
C ASP A 430 -8.29 -3.46 -22.90
N CYS A 431 -7.63 -4.48 -23.43
CA CYS A 431 -7.24 -5.63 -22.64
C CYS A 431 -5.96 -5.35 -21.83
N GLY A 432 -5.94 -5.82 -20.59
CA GLY A 432 -4.82 -5.62 -19.68
C GLY A 432 -4.94 -4.36 -18.82
N ALA A 433 -3.85 -3.99 -18.16
CA ALA A 433 -3.78 -2.99 -17.11
C ALA A 433 -3.67 -1.55 -17.63
N TYR A 434 -3.29 -1.37 -18.88
CA TYR A 434 -3.10 -0.06 -19.51
C TYR A 434 -4.23 0.22 -20.51
N GLU A 435 -4.55 1.50 -20.69
CA GLU A 435 -5.34 1.99 -21.82
C GLU A 435 -4.41 2.66 -22.83
N TRP A 436 -4.63 2.37 -24.10
CA TRP A 436 -3.97 3.03 -25.20
C TRP A 436 -4.51 4.43 -25.38
N SER A 437 -3.62 5.38 -25.62
CA SER A 437 -3.97 6.68 -26.16
C SER A 437 -2.93 7.13 -27.17
N ALA A 438 -3.37 7.92 -28.17
CA ALA A 438 -2.48 8.44 -29.21
C ALA A 438 -1.33 9.30 -28.65
N ASP A 439 -1.49 9.85 -27.43
CA ASP A 439 -0.48 10.66 -26.76
C ASP A 439 0.61 9.82 -26.04
N GLN A 440 0.31 8.56 -25.69
CA GLN A 440 1.28 7.66 -25.03
C GLN A 440 2.39 7.14 -25.95
N ASP A 441 2.16 7.12 -27.27
CA ASP A 441 3.14 6.66 -28.28
C ASP A 441 4.24 7.72 -28.57
N GLN A 442 4.25 8.83 -27.84
CA GLN A 442 5.36 9.79 -27.92
C GLN A 442 6.55 9.26 -27.12
N LEU A 443 7.72 9.22 -27.75
CA LEU A 443 9.02 8.74 -27.26
C LEU A 443 9.51 9.33 -25.89
N PHE A 444 8.72 10.20 -25.26
CA PHE A 444 8.99 10.91 -24.01
C PHE A 444 7.80 10.82 -23.01
N SER A 445 6.87 9.89 -23.21
CA SER A 445 5.69 9.69 -22.36
C SER A 445 5.99 8.99 -21.03
N ASP A 446 7.21 8.47 -20.85
CA ASP A 446 7.67 7.81 -19.62
C ASP A 446 7.85 8.76 -18.43
N ARG A 447 7.50 10.06 -18.59
CA ARG A 447 7.50 11.07 -17.54
C ARG A 447 8.75 10.95 -16.69
N PHE A 448 9.93 11.22 -17.27
CA PHE A 448 11.14 11.59 -16.51
C PHE A 448 10.87 12.84 -15.64
N GLN A 449 10.00 12.72 -14.64
CA GLN A 449 10.02 13.54 -13.45
C GLN A 449 11.08 12.88 -12.59
N SER A 450 12.26 13.47 -12.65
CA SER A 450 13.29 13.28 -11.65
C SER A 450 12.68 13.52 -10.27
N ASP A 451 12.54 12.45 -9.49
CA ASP A 451 12.45 12.53 -8.02
C ASP A 451 13.85 12.70 -7.41
#